data_AF-A0A557ZV13-F1
#
_entry.id   AF-A0A557ZV13-F1
#
_cell.length_a   1.000
_cell.length_b   1.000
_cell.length_c   1.000
_cell.angle_alpha   90.00
_cell.angle_beta   90.00
_cell.angle_gamma   90.00
#
_symmetry.space_group_name_H-M   'P 1'
#
loop_
_entity.id
_entity.type
_entity.pdbx_description
1 polymer ?
#
loop_
_entity_poly.entity_id
_entity_poly.type
_entity_poly.pdbx_seq_one_letter_code
_entity_poly.pdbx_strand_id
1 'polypeptide(L)'
;MLDGVRWFPGARELVTQARAEMPQKNELCGAFVTLVSLRANGISVRDQDEAALAAGVRLGPDATPTWPPGEKSRDDYRLALPRASDPAETGASARGVAHAVETLSAGRMRAVPASGDWTSAALGTLLAGLHGLGWVAPVANVDTGEFGAHDTPDRALLDYLEGGLPPFWSSRWRVGHFALLGGTLSGPGGTVVSIVDSYPSLGDRGVHLQLLDRLVAALRRDGMAGPGGLLLVVDAAEQQAAEELVRSSGLDPCLWP
;
A
#
# COMPACT_ATOMS: atom_id res chain seq x y z
N MET A 1 -15.24 5.63 12.65
CA MET A 1 -14.27 4.56 13.00
C MET A 1 -12.79 4.98 13.06
N LEU A 2 -12.31 5.85 12.17
CA LEU A 2 -10.87 6.19 12.07
C LEU A 2 -10.23 6.80 13.33
N ASP A 3 -11.00 7.47 14.19
CA ASP A 3 -10.50 8.04 15.45
C ASP A 3 -9.99 6.98 16.43
N GLY A 4 -10.45 5.73 16.31
CA GLY A 4 -10.00 4.61 17.14
C GLY A 4 -8.73 3.92 16.63
N VAL A 5 -8.28 4.22 15.40
CA VAL A 5 -7.12 3.57 14.80
C VAL A 5 -5.85 3.95 15.55
N ARG A 6 -5.08 2.95 15.97
CA ARG A 6 -3.71 3.13 16.42
C ARG A 6 -2.82 3.27 15.18
N TRP A 7 -2.50 4.52 14.85
CA TRP A 7 -1.64 4.87 13.72
C TRP A 7 -0.21 4.35 13.90
N PHE A 8 0.41 3.86 12.82
CA PHE A 8 1.83 3.56 12.80
C PHE A 8 2.68 4.84 12.92
N PRO A 9 3.91 4.76 13.43
CA PRO A 9 4.84 5.88 13.45
C PRO A 9 5.02 6.48 12.05
N GLY A 10 4.69 7.76 11.88
CA GLY A 10 4.73 8.48 10.59
C GLY A 10 3.40 8.50 9.80
N ALA A 11 2.41 7.68 10.15
CA ALA A 11 1.23 7.50 9.31
C ALA A 11 0.33 8.75 9.14
N ARG A 12 0.28 9.64 10.13
CA ARG A 12 -0.45 10.91 9.99
C ARG A 12 0.13 11.79 8.89
N GLU A 13 1.44 11.79 8.76
CA GLU A 13 2.11 12.54 7.70
C GLU A 13 1.92 11.84 6.35
N LEU A 14 1.93 10.49 6.30
CA LEU A 14 1.57 9.74 5.09
C LEU A 14 0.16 10.10 4.60
N VAL A 15 -0.83 10.13 5.48
CA VAL A 15 -2.20 10.54 5.13
C VAL A 15 -2.25 11.98 4.61
N THR A 16 -1.49 12.88 5.24
CA THR A 16 -1.44 14.30 4.84
C THR A 16 -0.84 14.45 3.44
N GLN A 17 0.29 13.81 3.18
CA GLN A 17 0.96 13.85 1.87
C GLN A 17 0.17 13.13 0.79
N ALA A 18 -0.45 11.98 1.11
CA ALA A 18 -1.34 11.29 0.19
C ALA A 18 -2.51 12.19 -0.23
N ARG A 19 -3.24 12.78 0.72
CA ARG A 19 -4.37 13.67 0.43
C ARG A 19 -3.97 14.92 -0.36
N ALA A 20 -2.76 15.42 -0.16
CA ALA A 20 -2.25 16.57 -0.92
C ALA A 20 -1.91 16.22 -2.39
N GLU A 21 -1.54 14.96 -2.66
CA GLU A 21 -1.15 14.51 -4.01
C GLU A 21 -2.30 13.91 -4.81
N MET A 22 -3.28 13.32 -4.13
CA MET A 22 -4.41 12.59 -4.75
C MET A 22 -5.12 13.41 -5.84
N PRO A 23 -5.65 12.73 -6.88
CA PRO A 23 -5.59 11.29 -7.09
C PRO A 23 -4.26 10.84 -7.71
N GLN A 24 -3.96 9.55 -7.64
CA GLN A 24 -2.90 8.95 -8.46
C GLN A 24 -3.13 9.23 -9.97
N LYS A 25 -2.05 9.41 -10.73
CA LYS A 25 -2.05 9.37 -12.19
C LYS A 25 -2.15 7.94 -12.70
N ASN A 26 -2.70 7.74 -13.90
CA ASN A 26 -2.94 6.39 -14.41
C ASN A 26 -1.67 5.53 -14.34
N GLU A 27 -1.81 4.27 -13.88
CA GLU A 27 -0.72 3.30 -13.78
C GLU A 27 0.45 3.67 -12.84
N LEU A 28 0.37 4.80 -12.10
CA LEU A 28 1.45 5.30 -11.25
C LEU A 28 1.34 4.92 -9.77
N CYS A 29 0.64 3.83 -9.40
CA CYS A 29 0.45 3.47 -7.98
C CYS A 29 1.74 3.31 -7.18
N GLY A 30 2.73 2.61 -7.74
CA GLY A 30 4.06 2.48 -7.12
C GLY A 30 4.79 3.82 -6.98
N ALA A 31 4.62 4.72 -7.96
CA ALA A 31 5.23 6.05 -7.91
C ALA A 31 4.53 6.97 -6.91
N PHE A 32 3.20 6.88 -6.79
CA PHE A 32 2.41 7.60 -5.80
C PHE A 32 2.86 7.25 -4.38
N VAL A 33 2.89 5.96 -4.03
CA VAL A 33 3.32 5.54 -2.67
C VAL A 33 4.79 5.86 -2.40
N THR A 34 5.66 5.83 -3.41
CA THR A 34 7.05 6.27 -3.29
C THR A 34 7.12 7.76 -2.93
N LEU A 35 6.47 8.62 -3.71
CA LEU A 35 6.45 10.06 -3.48
C LEU A 35 5.85 10.39 -2.10
N VAL A 36 4.74 9.76 -1.73
CA VAL A 36 4.09 10.01 -0.43
C VAL A 36 5.01 9.59 0.72
N SER A 37 5.63 8.41 0.64
CA SER A 37 6.53 7.91 1.68
C SER A 37 7.74 8.83 1.88
N LEU A 38 8.33 9.31 0.78
CA LEU A 38 9.48 10.20 0.81
C LEU A 38 9.11 11.59 1.34
N ARG A 39 8.05 12.20 0.81
CA ARG A 39 7.59 13.52 1.30
C ARG A 39 7.19 13.48 2.77
N ALA A 40 6.60 12.38 3.23
CA ALA A 40 6.21 12.23 4.63
C ALA A 40 7.40 12.08 5.59
N ASN A 41 8.59 11.80 5.07
CA ASN A 41 9.86 11.84 5.80
C ASN A 41 10.66 13.12 5.47
N GLY A 42 10.00 14.17 4.94
CA GLY A 42 10.64 15.45 4.62
C GLY A 42 11.59 15.41 3.42
N ILE A 43 11.50 14.37 2.57
CA ILE A 43 12.30 14.25 1.35
C ILE A 43 11.53 14.85 0.19
N SER A 44 12.12 15.87 -0.44
CA SER A 44 11.49 16.53 -1.59
C SER A 44 11.52 15.63 -2.82
N VAL A 45 10.33 15.25 -3.29
CA VAL A 45 10.08 14.68 -4.61
C VAL A 45 9.07 15.59 -5.29
N ARG A 46 9.32 15.97 -6.55
CA ARG A 46 8.57 17.00 -7.27
C ARG A 46 7.14 16.59 -7.57
N ASP A 47 6.95 15.39 -8.10
CA ASP A 47 5.65 14.86 -8.52
C ASP A 47 5.73 13.34 -8.80
N GLN A 48 4.58 12.74 -9.11
CA GLN A 48 4.47 11.32 -9.43
C GLN A 48 5.31 10.93 -10.65
N ASP A 49 5.54 11.84 -11.60
CA ASP A 49 6.33 11.57 -12.80
C ASP A 49 7.81 11.37 -12.49
N GLU A 50 8.39 12.17 -11.59
CA GLU A 50 9.76 11.96 -11.10
C GLU A 50 9.89 10.61 -10.40
N ALA A 51 8.94 10.27 -9.52
CA ALA A 51 8.91 8.97 -8.86
C ALA A 51 8.71 7.82 -9.85
N ALA A 52 7.91 8.01 -10.91
CA ALA A 52 7.66 7.01 -11.94
C ALA A 52 8.91 6.70 -12.76
N LEU A 53 9.68 7.72 -13.14
CA LEU A 53 10.96 7.51 -13.82
C LEU A 53 11.95 6.76 -12.94
N ALA A 54 12.08 7.14 -11.66
CA ALA A 54 12.97 6.47 -10.73
C ALA A 54 12.54 5.01 -10.48
N ALA A 55 11.23 4.73 -10.47
CA ALA A 55 10.70 3.38 -10.30
C ALA A 55 10.71 2.55 -11.59
N GLY A 56 11.10 3.13 -12.72
CA GLY A 56 11.10 2.46 -14.02
C GLY A 56 9.69 2.10 -14.50
N VAL A 57 8.68 2.90 -14.16
CA VAL A 57 7.29 2.66 -14.56
C VAL A 57 7.16 2.65 -16.07
N ARG A 58 6.37 1.69 -16.58
CA ARG A 58 5.98 1.62 -17.98
C ARG A 58 4.48 1.80 -18.12
N LEU A 59 4.07 2.68 -19.01
CA LEU A 59 2.65 2.87 -19.32
C LEU A 59 2.15 1.74 -20.23
N GLY A 60 0.91 1.32 -20.03
CA GLY A 60 0.26 0.30 -20.82
C GLY A 60 0.05 0.73 -22.28
N PRO A 61 -0.08 -0.23 -23.21
CA PRO A 61 -0.39 0.07 -24.59
C PRO A 61 -1.83 0.61 -24.78
N ASP A 62 -2.77 0.18 -23.93
CA ASP A 62 -4.21 0.44 -24.07
C ASP A 62 -4.78 1.29 -22.93
N ALA A 63 -5.78 2.12 -23.24
CA ALA A 63 -6.44 3.03 -22.30
C ALA A 63 -7.50 2.35 -21.41
N THR A 64 -7.30 1.08 -21.03
CA THR A 64 -8.26 0.38 -20.18
C THR A 64 -8.32 1.06 -18.80
N PRO A 65 -9.49 1.48 -18.31
CA PRO A 65 -9.60 2.12 -17.00
C PRO A 65 -9.10 1.20 -15.88
N THR A 66 -8.07 1.64 -15.16
CA THR A 66 -7.52 0.94 -13.98
C THR A 66 -7.88 1.63 -12.66
N TRP A 67 -8.58 2.77 -12.71
CA TRP A 67 -9.02 3.52 -11.54
C TRP A 67 -10.37 3.02 -11.01
N PRO A 68 -10.72 3.31 -9.73
CA PRO A 68 -11.99 2.90 -9.14
C PRO A 68 -13.23 3.41 -9.91
N PRO A 69 -14.38 2.70 -9.85
CA PRO A 69 -15.63 3.18 -10.42
C PRO A 69 -15.99 4.57 -9.92
N GLY A 70 -16.27 5.49 -10.85
CA GLY A 70 -16.62 6.89 -10.54
C GLY A 70 -15.43 7.86 -10.53
N GLU A 71 -14.20 7.36 -10.45
CA GLU A 71 -12.99 8.17 -10.66
C GLU A 71 -12.78 8.51 -12.13
N LYS A 72 -11.96 9.53 -12.37
CA LYS A 72 -11.58 9.97 -13.71
C LYS A 72 -10.14 9.60 -14.00
N SER A 73 -9.87 9.35 -15.28
CA SER A 73 -8.51 9.28 -15.82
C SER A 73 -7.69 10.49 -15.39
N ARG A 74 -6.43 10.26 -15.05
CA ARG A 74 -5.44 11.32 -14.84
C ARG A 74 -4.16 10.99 -15.62
N ASP A 75 -4.08 11.49 -16.85
CA ASP A 75 -3.01 11.28 -17.82
C ASP A 75 -2.22 12.57 -18.13
N ASP A 76 -2.31 13.56 -17.23
CA ASP A 76 -1.61 14.85 -17.29
C ASP A 76 -0.11 14.73 -16.93
N TYR A 77 0.59 13.80 -17.58
CA TYR A 77 2.03 13.59 -17.39
C TYR A 77 2.83 14.80 -17.86
N ARG A 78 3.67 15.33 -16.97
CA ARG A 78 4.71 16.33 -17.27
C ARG A 78 5.89 15.70 -18.01
N LEU A 79 6.23 14.45 -17.70
CA LEU A 79 7.35 13.74 -18.33
C LEU A 79 6.85 12.66 -19.30
N ALA A 80 7.61 12.45 -20.37
CA ALA A 80 7.37 11.31 -21.26
C ALA A 80 7.81 10.02 -20.56
N LEU A 81 6.83 9.20 -20.18
CA LEU A 81 7.09 7.90 -19.55
C LEU A 81 7.22 6.81 -20.63
N PRO A 82 8.12 5.81 -20.43
CA PRO A 82 8.22 4.67 -21.33
C PRO A 82 6.90 3.92 -21.44
N ARG A 83 6.66 3.29 -22.60
CA ARG A 83 5.49 2.41 -22.81
C ARG A 83 5.94 0.95 -22.83
N ALA A 84 5.15 0.08 -22.22
CA ALA A 84 5.32 -1.35 -22.30
C ALA A 84 4.80 -1.88 -23.64
N SER A 85 5.51 -2.85 -24.22
CA SER A 85 5.01 -3.63 -25.36
C SER A 85 4.17 -4.82 -24.91
N ASP A 86 4.38 -5.29 -23.68
CA ASP A 86 3.63 -6.38 -23.06
C ASP A 86 2.82 -5.82 -21.88
N PRO A 87 1.48 -6.02 -21.81
CA PRO A 87 0.68 -5.64 -20.66
C PRO A 87 1.22 -6.12 -19.31
N ALA A 88 1.90 -7.27 -19.26
CA ALA A 88 2.52 -7.80 -18.04
C ALA A 88 3.65 -6.92 -17.47
N GLU A 89 4.23 -6.03 -18.29
CA GLU A 89 5.27 -5.09 -17.87
C GLU A 89 4.72 -3.72 -17.45
N THR A 90 3.40 -3.54 -17.43
CA THR A 90 2.74 -2.25 -17.14
C THR A 90 2.81 -1.90 -15.66
N GLY A 91 3.00 -0.62 -15.36
CA GLY A 91 3.07 -0.08 -14.00
C GLY A 91 4.47 -0.18 -13.39
N ALA A 92 4.52 -0.23 -12.06
CA ALA A 92 5.75 -0.38 -11.29
C ALA A 92 5.93 -1.83 -10.81
N SER A 93 7.16 -2.33 -10.81
CA SER A 93 7.50 -3.54 -10.04
C SER A 93 7.84 -3.19 -8.59
N ALA A 94 7.74 -4.17 -7.69
CA ALA A 94 8.18 -4.01 -6.29
C ALA A 94 9.65 -3.60 -6.18
N ARG A 95 10.50 -4.20 -7.04
CA ARG A 95 11.91 -3.84 -7.17
C ARG A 95 12.08 -2.39 -7.62
N GLY A 96 11.28 -1.95 -8.59
CA GLY A 96 11.29 -0.57 -9.06
C GLY A 96 10.92 0.42 -7.96
N VAL A 97 9.85 0.15 -7.21
CA VAL A 97 9.44 0.97 -6.05
C VAL A 97 10.56 1.04 -5.00
N ALA A 98 11.13 -0.11 -4.61
CA ALA A 98 12.25 -0.16 -3.67
C ALA A 98 13.46 0.66 -4.16
N HIS A 99 13.83 0.49 -5.43
CA HIS A 99 14.93 1.23 -6.05
C HIS A 99 14.66 2.74 -6.07
N ALA A 100 13.43 3.18 -6.38
CA ALA A 100 13.06 4.58 -6.41
C ALA A 100 13.14 5.22 -5.02
N VAL A 101 12.65 4.54 -3.98
CA VAL A 101 12.75 4.98 -2.58
C VAL A 101 14.22 5.25 -2.22
N GLU A 102 15.11 4.30 -2.49
CA GLU A 102 16.52 4.43 -2.12
C GLU A 102 17.24 5.50 -2.96
N THR A 103 16.93 5.57 -4.26
CA THR A 103 17.57 6.52 -5.18
C THR A 103 17.16 7.96 -4.88
N LEU A 104 15.85 8.23 -4.79
CA LEU A 104 15.34 9.58 -4.55
C LEU A 104 15.61 10.08 -3.13
N SER A 105 15.79 9.17 -2.17
CA SER A 105 16.24 9.53 -0.82
C SER A 105 17.74 9.72 -0.69
N ALA A 106 18.52 9.47 -1.75
CA ALA A 106 19.99 9.40 -1.71
C ALA A 106 20.50 8.43 -0.62
N GLY A 107 19.79 7.31 -0.45
CA GLY A 107 20.12 6.27 0.52
C GLY A 107 19.77 6.60 1.97
N ARG A 108 19.04 7.69 2.25
CA ARG A 108 18.53 7.99 3.59
C ARG A 108 17.41 7.05 4.02
N MET A 109 16.64 6.55 3.06
CA MET A 109 15.60 5.55 3.29
C MET A 109 16.03 4.19 2.74
N ARG A 110 15.43 3.13 3.28
CA ARG A 110 15.54 1.75 2.78
C ARG A 110 14.16 1.18 2.58
N ALA A 111 13.99 0.39 1.53
CA ALA A 111 12.79 -0.40 1.32
C ALA A 111 13.09 -1.85 1.70
N VAL A 112 12.67 -2.25 2.90
CA VAL A 112 12.84 -3.62 3.40
C VAL A 112 11.65 -4.46 2.93
N PRO A 113 11.85 -5.41 2.00
CA PRO A 113 10.76 -6.22 1.51
C PRO A 113 10.32 -7.24 2.55
N ALA A 114 9.07 -7.67 2.48
CA ALA A 114 8.52 -8.80 3.22
C ALA A 114 7.69 -9.64 2.25
N SER A 115 7.99 -10.92 2.19
CA SER A 115 7.28 -11.92 1.38
C SER A 115 7.23 -13.26 2.11
N GLY A 116 6.55 -14.25 1.54
CA GLY A 116 6.37 -15.58 2.14
C GLY A 116 4.90 -15.99 2.18
N ASP A 117 4.58 -16.98 3.03
CA ASP A 117 3.21 -17.43 3.22
C ASP A 117 2.43 -16.44 4.10
N TRP A 118 1.59 -15.63 3.45
CA TRP A 118 0.73 -14.67 4.14
C TRP A 118 -0.34 -15.41 4.93
N THR A 119 -0.27 -15.30 6.26
CA THR A 119 -1.31 -15.75 7.19
C THR A 119 -1.72 -14.60 8.10
N SER A 120 -2.91 -14.67 8.70
CA SER A 120 -3.37 -13.66 9.66
C SER A 120 -2.45 -13.57 10.87
N ALA A 121 -1.83 -14.68 11.29
CA ALA A 121 -0.84 -14.69 12.36
C ALA A 121 0.45 -13.95 11.97
N ALA A 122 1.01 -14.26 10.80
CA ALA A 122 2.23 -13.62 10.30
C ALA A 122 2.03 -12.11 10.08
N LEU A 123 0.95 -11.74 9.37
CA LEU A 123 0.63 -10.33 9.12
C LEU A 123 0.30 -9.59 10.42
N GLY A 124 -0.49 -10.20 11.31
CA GLY A 124 -0.83 -9.61 12.61
C GLY A 124 0.41 -9.34 13.47
N THR A 125 1.35 -10.29 13.51
CA THR A 125 2.64 -10.14 14.21
C THR A 125 3.46 -9.00 13.61
N LEU A 126 3.56 -8.95 12.29
CA LEU A 126 4.29 -7.91 11.58
C LEU A 126 3.71 -6.53 11.89
N LEU A 127 2.40 -6.34 11.69
CA LEU A 127 1.71 -5.07 11.93
C LEU A 127 1.81 -4.62 13.39
N ALA A 128 1.74 -5.55 14.36
CA ALA A 128 1.93 -5.22 15.77
C ALA A 128 3.35 -4.69 16.04
N GLY A 129 4.36 -5.31 15.42
CA GLY A 129 5.76 -4.92 15.59
C GLY A 129 6.13 -3.60 14.90
N LEU A 130 5.39 -3.16 13.87
CA LEU A 130 5.61 -1.85 13.21
C LEU A 130 5.52 -0.67 14.18
N HIS A 131 4.76 -0.81 15.27
CA HIS A 131 4.69 0.22 16.32
C HIS A 131 5.98 0.39 17.13
N GLY A 132 6.93 -0.54 17.02
CA GLY A 132 8.23 -0.48 17.67
C GLY A 132 9.31 0.27 16.87
N LEU A 133 9.04 0.60 15.61
CA LEU A 133 9.94 1.38 14.76
C LEU A 133 9.83 2.89 15.06
N GLY A 134 10.87 3.65 14.74
CA GLY A 134 10.86 5.11 14.89
C GLY A 134 9.97 5.80 13.85
N TRP A 135 10.01 5.33 12.61
CA TRP A 135 9.16 5.78 11.51
C TRP A 135 9.02 4.68 10.45
N VAL A 136 7.82 4.46 9.91
CA VAL A 136 7.64 3.48 8.82
C VAL A 136 6.50 3.87 7.88
N ALA A 137 6.72 3.66 6.59
CA ALA A 137 5.68 3.63 5.57
C ALA A 137 5.54 2.20 5.01
N PRO A 138 4.59 1.41 5.50
CA PRO A 138 4.32 0.07 4.98
C PRO A 138 3.55 0.20 3.66
N VAL A 139 4.19 -0.21 2.57
CA VAL A 139 3.66 -0.19 1.21
C VAL A 139 3.23 -1.61 0.84
N ALA A 140 1.95 -1.81 0.60
CA ALA A 140 1.37 -3.09 0.24
C ALA A 140 1.11 -3.20 -1.26
N ASN A 141 1.54 -4.30 -1.88
CA ASN A 141 1.17 -4.69 -3.24
C ASN A 141 0.07 -5.75 -3.19
N VAL A 142 -1.15 -5.38 -3.57
CA VAL A 142 -2.38 -6.14 -3.27
C VAL A 142 -3.24 -6.38 -4.50
N ASP A 143 -4.11 -7.39 -4.46
CA ASP A 143 -5.29 -7.52 -5.32
C ASP A 143 -6.45 -6.79 -4.66
N THR A 144 -6.87 -5.65 -5.22
CA THR A 144 -7.95 -4.84 -4.65
C THR A 144 -9.31 -5.54 -4.70
N GLY A 145 -9.47 -6.61 -5.48
CA GLY A 145 -10.69 -7.40 -5.54
C GLY A 145 -10.96 -8.21 -4.25
N GLU A 146 -9.89 -8.54 -3.51
CA GLU A 146 -9.99 -9.26 -2.23
C GLU A 146 -10.35 -8.36 -1.06
N PHE A 147 -10.26 -7.04 -1.23
CA PHE A 147 -10.71 -6.07 -0.23
C PHE A 147 -12.23 -6.13 -0.04
N GLY A 148 -12.66 -5.79 1.17
CA GLY A 148 -14.03 -5.37 1.43
C GLY A 148 -14.34 -4.07 0.70
N ALA A 149 -15.60 -3.89 0.31
CA ALA A 149 -16.05 -2.68 -0.35
C ALA A 149 -15.76 -1.45 0.53
N HIS A 150 -15.25 -0.37 -0.07
CA HIS A 150 -14.83 0.84 0.65
C HIS A 150 -16.00 1.55 1.36
N ASP A 151 -17.24 1.27 0.94
CA ASP A 151 -18.50 1.75 1.50
C ASP A 151 -19.10 0.79 2.54
N THR A 152 -18.30 -0.18 3.03
CA THR A 152 -18.68 -1.05 4.16
C THR A 152 -19.08 -0.18 5.36
N PRO A 153 -20.29 -0.34 5.92
CA PRO A 153 -20.75 0.47 7.04
C PRO A 153 -19.86 0.31 8.28
N ASP A 154 -19.60 1.43 8.97
CA ASP A 154 -18.85 1.45 10.25
C ASP A 154 -19.42 0.42 11.26
N ARG A 155 -20.73 0.20 11.27
CA ARG A 155 -21.38 -0.78 12.15
C ARG A 155 -20.92 -2.21 11.88
N ALA A 156 -20.75 -2.61 10.61
CA ALA A 156 -20.27 -3.95 10.28
C ALA A 156 -18.82 -4.15 10.75
N LEU A 157 -17.98 -3.11 10.64
CA LEU A 157 -16.61 -3.17 11.17
C LEU A 157 -16.59 -3.28 12.69
N LEU A 158 -17.47 -2.54 13.39
CA LEU A 158 -17.64 -2.65 14.84
C LEU A 158 -18.11 -4.04 15.26
N ASP A 159 -19.14 -4.57 14.62
CA ASP A 159 -19.66 -5.91 14.91
C ASP A 159 -18.57 -6.97 14.74
N TYR A 160 -17.74 -6.88 13.69
CA TYR A 160 -16.58 -7.76 13.52
C TYR A 160 -15.56 -7.63 14.66
N LEU A 161 -15.21 -6.41 15.05
CA LEU A 161 -14.27 -6.16 16.16
C LEU A 161 -14.80 -6.73 17.48
N GLU A 162 -16.13 -6.75 17.67
CA GLU A 162 -16.81 -7.30 18.84
C GLU A 162 -16.96 -8.84 18.79
N GLY A 163 -16.57 -9.50 17.70
CA GLY A 163 -16.65 -10.97 17.55
C GLY A 163 -17.86 -11.47 16.76
N GLY A 164 -18.63 -10.56 16.17
CA GLY A 164 -19.70 -10.89 15.23
C GLY A 164 -19.19 -11.32 13.86
N LEU A 165 -20.09 -11.88 13.04
CA LEU A 165 -19.84 -12.30 11.67
C LEU A 165 -20.74 -11.53 10.69
N PRO A 166 -20.56 -10.20 10.54
CA PRO A 166 -21.40 -9.42 9.65
C PRO A 166 -21.05 -9.72 8.18
N PRO A 167 -22.01 -9.53 7.26
CA PRO A 167 -21.73 -9.66 5.83
C PRO A 167 -20.77 -8.55 5.38
N PHE A 168 -19.71 -8.92 4.68
CA PHE A 168 -18.80 -8.00 4.01
C PHE A 168 -18.89 -8.20 2.50
N TRP A 169 -19.31 -7.17 1.79
CA TRP A 169 -19.26 -7.14 0.33
C TRP A 169 -17.82 -7.01 -0.14
N SER A 170 -17.48 -7.71 -1.23
CA SER A 170 -16.19 -7.54 -1.89
C SER A 170 -16.13 -6.23 -2.67
N SER A 171 -14.93 -5.72 -2.86
CA SER A 171 -14.64 -4.57 -3.70
C SER A 171 -15.17 -4.78 -5.13
N ARG A 172 -15.74 -3.72 -5.70
CA ARG A 172 -16.16 -3.66 -7.11
C ARG A 172 -15.02 -3.27 -8.06
N TRP A 173 -13.83 -3.03 -7.51
CA TRP A 173 -12.64 -2.62 -8.23
C TRP A 173 -11.55 -3.67 -8.03
N ARG A 174 -11.18 -4.36 -9.11
CA ARG A 174 -10.20 -5.44 -9.09
C ARG A 174 -9.03 -5.12 -10.00
N VAL A 175 -7.90 -4.73 -9.40
CA VAL A 175 -6.62 -4.50 -10.06
C VAL A 175 -5.49 -4.90 -9.12
N GLY A 176 -4.29 -5.07 -9.67
CA GLY A 176 -3.09 -5.01 -8.85
C GLY A 176 -2.79 -3.56 -8.42
N HIS A 177 -2.57 -3.32 -7.13
CA HIS A 177 -2.39 -1.96 -6.62
C HIS A 177 -1.32 -1.86 -5.53
N PHE A 178 -0.56 -0.77 -5.53
CA PHE A 178 0.26 -0.36 -4.39
C PHE A 178 -0.51 0.64 -3.53
N ALA A 179 -0.69 0.33 -2.25
CA ALA A 179 -1.32 1.21 -1.27
C ALA A 179 -0.48 1.27 0.02
N LEU A 180 -0.70 2.28 0.86
CA LEU A 180 -0.04 2.41 2.15
C LEU A 180 -0.90 1.82 3.27
N LEU A 181 -0.28 1.29 4.33
CA LEU A 181 -0.97 0.89 5.55
C LEU A 181 -0.76 1.97 6.62
N GLY A 182 -1.84 2.48 7.19
CA GLY A 182 -1.80 3.59 8.15
C GLY A 182 -1.77 3.16 9.61
N GLY A 183 -2.37 2.02 9.95
CA GLY A 183 -2.46 1.57 11.34
C GLY A 183 -3.45 0.45 11.53
N THR A 184 -3.70 0.09 12.78
CA THR A 184 -4.61 -1.00 13.14
C THR A 184 -5.63 -0.59 14.19
N LEU A 185 -6.76 -1.25 14.19
CA LEU A 185 -7.77 -1.24 15.24
C LEU A 185 -8.11 -2.70 15.56
N SER A 186 -7.90 -3.11 16.80
CA SER A 186 -8.11 -4.49 17.23
C SER A 186 -9.20 -4.56 18.30
N GLY A 187 -10.00 -5.61 18.24
CA GLY A 187 -11.01 -5.98 19.22
C GLY A 187 -10.98 -7.49 19.48
N PRO A 188 -11.82 -8.01 20.39
CA PRO A 188 -11.86 -9.44 20.69
C PRO A 188 -12.17 -10.33 19.48
N GLY A 189 -12.88 -9.81 18.47
CA GLY A 189 -13.21 -10.56 17.25
C GLY A 189 -12.14 -10.57 16.16
N GLY A 190 -11.21 -9.61 16.18
CA GLY A 190 -10.17 -9.53 15.16
C GLY A 190 -9.53 -8.16 15.01
N THR A 191 -8.83 -7.96 13.89
CA THR A 191 -8.11 -6.72 13.60
C THR A 191 -8.56 -6.15 12.26
N VAL A 192 -8.73 -4.83 12.24
CA VAL A 192 -8.98 -4.02 11.06
C VAL A 192 -7.75 -3.16 10.81
N VAL A 193 -7.36 -3.04 9.55
CA VAL A 193 -6.19 -2.29 9.08
C VAL A 193 -6.66 -1.08 8.31
N SER A 194 -6.10 0.09 8.61
CA SER A 194 -6.30 1.29 7.81
C SER A 194 -5.44 1.24 6.56
N ILE A 195 -6.07 1.38 5.40
CA ILE A 195 -5.44 1.55 4.11
C ILE A 195 -5.48 3.04 3.78
N VAL A 196 -4.33 3.58 3.37
CA VAL A 196 -4.18 4.90 2.77
C VAL A 196 -3.99 4.66 1.28
N ASP A 197 -5.08 4.74 0.55
CA ASP A 197 -5.17 4.52 -0.89
C ASP A 197 -4.81 5.81 -1.65
N SER A 198 -4.78 5.73 -2.97
CA SER A 198 -4.39 6.80 -3.88
C SER A 198 -5.56 7.51 -4.57
N TYR A 199 -6.80 7.09 -4.26
CA TYR A 199 -8.03 7.68 -4.82
C TYR A 199 -8.94 8.25 -3.73
N PRO A 200 -9.38 9.52 -3.85
CA PRO A 200 -10.18 10.19 -2.82
C PRO A 200 -11.59 9.60 -2.66
N SER A 201 -12.13 8.93 -3.68
CA SER A 201 -13.44 8.26 -3.61
C SER A 201 -13.48 7.06 -2.66
N LEU A 202 -12.32 6.51 -2.27
CA LEU A 202 -12.26 5.32 -1.43
C LEU A 202 -12.27 5.69 0.06
N GLY A 203 -13.36 5.37 0.75
CA GLY A 203 -13.53 5.63 2.19
C GLY A 203 -13.58 7.12 2.53
N ASP A 204 -12.93 7.53 3.64
CA ASP A 204 -12.77 8.94 4.01
C ASP A 204 -11.56 9.55 3.28
N ARG A 205 -11.81 10.06 2.07
CA ARG A 205 -10.80 10.78 1.26
C ARG A 205 -9.52 9.97 1.09
N GLY A 206 -9.68 8.76 0.56
CA GLY A 206 -8.59 7.81 0.31
C GLY A 206 -8.13 7.03 1.55
N VAL A 207 -8.86 7.10 2.66
CA VAL A 207 -8.58 6.27 3.84
C VAL A 207 -9.76 5.34 4.10
N HIS A 208 -9.55 4.04 3.98
CA HIS A 208 -10.56 3.03 4.24
C HIS A 208 -10.03 1.91 5.14
N LEU A 209 -10.93 1.07 5.61
CA LEU A 209 -10.65 0.03 6.60
C LEU A 209 -10.82 -1.35 5.97
N GLN A 210 -9.88 -2.25 6.22
CA GLN A 210 -9.89 -3.62 5.71
C GLN A 210 -9.69 -4.62 6.84
N LEU A 211 -10.44 -5.73 6.82
CA LEU A 211 -10.21 -6.82 7.76
C LEU A 211 -8.83 -7.43 7.52
N LEU A 212 -8.16 -7.88 8.58
CA LEU A 212 -6.85 -8.50 8.48
C LEU A 212 -6.84 -9.66 7.48
N ASP A 213 -7.85 -10.54 7.54
CA ASP A 213 -7.96 -11.71 6.65
C ASP A 213 -8.18 -11.33 5.18
N ARG A 214 -8.89 -10.21 4.94
CA ARG A 214 -9.07 -9.66 3.59
C ARG A 214 -7.76 -9.09 3.05
N LEU A 215 -6.98 -8.44 3.90
CA LEU A 215 -5.63 -7.97 3.53
C LEU A 215 -4.67 -9.14 3.27
N VAL A 216 -4.76 -10.23 4.04
CA VAL A 216 -4.00 -11.47 3.77
C VAL A 216 -4.34 -12.02 2.39
N ALA A 217 -5.62 -12.19 2.07
CA ALA A 217 -6.05 -12.66 0.75
C ALA A 217 -5.56 -11.72 -0.37
N ALA A 218 -5.66 -10.41 -0.14
CA ALA A 218 -5.20 -9.41 -1.08
C ALA A 218 -3.69 -9.43 -1.31
N LEU A 219 -2.88 -9.73 -0.28
CA LEU A 219 -1.41 -9.86 -0.39
C LEU A 219 -0.98 -11.15 -1.08
N ARG A 220 -1.73 -12.25 -0.94
CA ARG A 220 -1.47 -13.48 -1.69
C ARG A 220 -1.62 -13.26 -3.19
N ARG A 221 -2.59 -12.41 -3.58
CA ARG A 221 -2.91 -12.10 -4.99
C ARG A 221 -3.20 -13.36 -5.80
N ASP A 222 -3.89 -14.31 -5.17
CA ASP A 222 -4.30 -15.57 -5.80
C ASP A 222 -5.22 -15.26 -7.01
N GLY A 223 -4.68 -15.43 -8.23
CA GLY A 223 -5.37 -15.09 -9.47
C GLY A 223 -4.82 -13.86 -10.22
N MET A 224 -3.75 -13.25 -9.72
CA MET A 224 -2.95 -12.26 -10.46
C MET A 224 -1.70 -12.90 -11.07
N ALA A 225 -1.00 -12.17 -11.95
CA ALA A 225 0.20 -12.65 -12.66
C ALA A 225 1.38 -13.02 -11.73
N GLY A 226 1.38 -12.50 -10.49
CA GLY A 226 2.41 -12.78 -9.50
C GLY A 226 1.94 -12.45 -8.08
N PRO A 227 2.64 -12.99 -7.07
CA PRO A 227 2.33 -12.78 -5.67
C PRO A 227 2.48 -11.32 -5.26
N GLY A 228 1.93 -10.99 -4.11
CA GLY A 228 2.08 -9.67 -3.49
C GLY A 228 3.03 -9.70 -2.33
N GLY A 229 3.11 -8.55 -1.66
CA GLY A 229 3.88 -8.44 -0.44
C GLY A 229 3.92 -7.02 0.08
N LEU A 230 4.80 -6.80 1.07
CA LEU A 230 4.98 -5.49 1.69
C LEU A 230 6.40 -4.98 1.45
N LEU A 231 6.55 -3.67 1.26
CA LEU A 231 7.80 -2.96 1.44
C LEU A 231 7.67 -2.09 2.69
N LEU A 232 8.54 -2.31 3.67
CA LEU A 232 8.67 -1.42 4.82
C LEU A 232 9.67 -0.34 4.45
N VAL A 233 9.17 0.85 4.10
CA VAL A 233 10.03 2.00 3.89
C VAL A 233 10.37 2.59 5.25
N VAL A 234 11.66 2.58 5.60
CA VAL A 234 12.18 2.99 6.91
C VAL A 234 13.42 3.86 6.74
N ASP A 235 13.81 4.58 7.78
CA ASP A 235 15.12 5.21 7.85
C ASP A 235 16.22 4.16 7.65
N ALA A 236 17.30 4.50 6.94
CA ALA A 236 18.37 3.56 6.65
C ALA A 236 19.03 2.98 7.92
N ALA A 237 19.00 3.72 9.03
CA ALA A 237 19.48 3.24 10.33
C ALA A 237 18.58 2.15 10.94
N GLU A 238 17.30 2.08 10.56
CA GLU A 238 16.34 1.07 11.06
C GLU A 238 16.22 -0.15 10.14
N GLN A 239 16.98 -0.21 9.04
CA GLN A 239 16.92 -1.33 8.08
C GLN A 239 17.03 -2.69 8.78
N GLN A 240 18.03 -2.87 9.64
CA GLN A 240 18.25 -4.15 10.32
C GLN A 240 17.10 -4.50 11.26
N ALA A 241 16.54 -3.51 11.97
CA ALA A 241 15.40 -3.71 12.85
C ALA A 241 14.14 -4.12 12.07
N ALA A 242 13.90 -3.49 10.92
CA ALA A 242 12.81 -3.84 10.03
C ALA A 242 12.98 -5.26 9.44
N GLU A 243 14.18 -5.64 9.02
CA GLU A 243 14.45 -7.00 8.52
C GLU A 243 14.23 -8.07 9.61
N GLU A 244 14.67 -7.79 10.84
CA GLU A 244 14.45 -8.70 11.98
C GLU A 244 12.97 -8.81 12.33
N LEU A 245 12.23 -7.70 12.23
CA LEU A 245 10.78 -7.70 12.39
C LEU A 245 10.10 -8.59 11.34
N VAL A 246 10.52 -8.51 10.07
CA VAL A 246 10.01 -9.39 9.01
C VAL A 246 10.28 -10.86 9.35
N ARG A 247 11.53 -11.22 9.70
CA ARG A 247 11.91 -12.60 10.05
C ARG A 247 11.15 -13.13 11.26
N SER A 248 11.06 -12.35 12.34
CA SER A 248 10.36 -12.74 13.56
C SER A 248 8.84 -12.88 13.38
N SER A 249 8.29 -12.30 12.31
CA SER A 249 6.90 -12.50 11.90
C SER A 249 6.68 -13.79 11.08
N GLY A 250 7.74 -14.58 10.84
CA GLY A 250 7.70 -15.79 10.02
C GLY A 250 7.71 -15.51 8.51
N LEU A 251 8.18 -14.33 8.10
CA LEU A 251 8.26 -13.91 6.70
C LEU A 251 9.72 -13.75 6.27
N ASP A 252 9.94 -13.69 4.96
CA ASP A 252 11.25 -13.55 4.36
C ASP A 252 11.52 -12.08 3.97
N PRO A 253 12.67 -11.49 4.36
CA PRO A 253 13.04 -10.14 3.97
C PRO A 253 13.62 -10.10 2.55
N CYS A 254 12.89 -10.67 1.60
CA CYS A 254 13.22 -10.66 0.18
C CYS A 254 12.05 -10.18 -0.66
N LEU A 255 12.36 -9.60 -1.82
CA LEU A 255 11.34 -9.23 -2.80
C LEU A 255 10.64 -10.49 -3.29
N TRP A 256 9.32 -10.40 -3.45
CA TRP A 256 8.55 -11.46 -4.09
C TRP A 256 8.86 -11.51 -5.60
N PRO A 257 8.79 -12.71 -6.21
CA PRO A 257 9.06 -12.91 -7.63
C PRO A 257 8.05 -12.20 -8.54
#